data_AF-A0A2V7D5S3-F1
#
_entry.id   AF-A0A2V7D5S3-F1
#
_cell.length_a   1.000
_cell.length_b   1.000
_cell.length_c   1.000
_cell.angle_alpha   90.00
_cell.angle_beta   90.00
_cell.angle_gamma   90.00
#
_symmetry.space_group_name_H-M   'P 1'
#
loop_
_entity.id
_entity.type
_entity.pdbx_description
1 polymer ?
#
loop_
_entity_poly.entity_id
_entity_poly.type
_entity_poly.pdbx_seq_one_letter_code
_entity_poly.pdbx_strand_id
1 'polypeptide(L)'
;MNIPLDRDKPTALPRQIQAHLERLIHERLLTPGMKLPATRELARQLGVNRGTVALAYEELVATGWARAHVGQGTFVAERPASGAAPVPSSVAAPVVLDWSGLFSRSAQILGADDERSRAVTPIPSSGAVVSFAGGMPDSGLFPTEAFRRVLNQVIRDEGPALLQYYPAGGYPPLRRYLSTYLLRFGLEARPEEILIVNGSQQGFDLIARTLIDPGDFV
;
A
#
# COMPACT_ATOMS: atom_id res chain seq x y z
N MET A 1 -6.65 20.79 -31.72
CA MET A 1 -6.48 20.55 -30.26
C MET A 1 -5.11 19.90 -30.08
N ASN A 2 -4.18 20.52 -29.34
CA ASN A 2 -2.83 19.98 -29.23
C ASN A 2 -2.74 19.07 -28.01
N ILE A 3 -2.52 17.77 -28.23
CA ILE A 3 -2.30 16.79 -27.16
C ILE A 3 -0.85 16.28 -27.32
N PRO A 4 0.06 16.62 -26.40
CA PRO A 4 1.43 16.13 -26.46
C PRO A 4 1.42 14.61 -26.19
N LEU A 5 1.87 13.84 -27.17
CA LEU A 5 1.99 12.38 -27.08
C LEU A 5 3.46 12.00 -27.05
N ASP A 6 3.82 11.12 -26.15
CA ASP A 6 5.17 10.60 -25.98
C ASP A 6 5.18 9.10 -26.31
N ARG A 7 5.87 8.72 -27.38
CA ARG A 7 5.90 7.33 -27.87
C ARG A 7 6.92 6.46 -27.15
N ASP A 8 7.85 7.07 -26.43
CA ASP A 8 8.95 6.39 -25.75
C ASP A 8 8.57 6.00 -24.31
N LYS A 9 7.46 6.54 -23.79
CA LYS A 9 6.91 6.15 -22.49
C LYS A 9 6.27 4.76 -22.53
N PRO A 10 6.37 3.99 -21.43
CA PRO A 10 5.70 2.68 -21.30
C PRO A 10 4.16 2.78 -21.23
N THR A 11 3.61 3.99 -21.09
CA THR A 11 2.16 4.23 -21.07
C THR A 11 1.58 4.16 -22.47
N ALA A 12 0.61 3.26 -22.68
CA ALA A 12 -0.08 3.13 -23.97
C ALA A 12 -0.70 4.45 -24.45
N LEU A 13 -0.60 4.76 -25.74
CA LEU A 13 -1.10 5.99 -26.36
C LEU A 13 -2.59 6.31 -26.05
N PRO A 14 -3.52 5.34 -25.99
CA PRO A 14 -4.91 5.63 -25.60
C PRO A 14 -5.02 6.25 -24.21
N ARG A 15 -4.22 5.78 -23.25
CA ARG A 15 -4.21 6.27 -21.86
C ARG A 15 -3.63 7.69 -21.76
N GLN A 16 -2.64 8.01 -22.60
CA GLN A 16 -2.09 9.36 -22.68
C GLN A 16 -3.13 10.35 -23.22
N ILE A 17 -3.88 9.96 -24.25
CA ILE A 17 -4.97 10.76 -24.82
C ILE A 17 -6.08 10.97 -23.79
N GLN A 18 -6.51 9.91 -23.12
CA GLN A 18 -7.52 9.96 -22.06
C GLN A 18 -7.10 10.93 -20.94
N ALA A 19 -5.93 10.72 -20.32
CA ALA A 19 -5.46 11.53 -19.20
C ALA A 19 -5.36 13.01 -19.57
N HIS A 20 -4.97 13.32 -20.81
CA HIS A 20 -4.92 14.70 -21.27
C HIS A 20 -6.32 15.31 -21.44
N LEU A 21 -7.28 14.55 -21.98
CA LEU A 21 -8.67 15.00 -22.10
C LEU A 21 -9.32 15.21 -20.73
N GLU A 22 -9.09 14.31 -19.77
CA GLU A 22 -9.56 14.46 -18.40
C GLU A 22 -9.01 15.73 -17.74
N ARG A 23 -7.71 15.99 -17.90
CA ARG A 23 -7.07 17.22 -17.39
C ARG A 23 -7.72 18.48 -17.98
N LEU A 24 -7.98 18.51 -19.28
CA LEU A 24 -8.63 19.65 -19.94
C LEU A 24 -10.09 19.84 -19.50
N ILE A 25 -10.81 18.76 -19.21
CA ILE A 25 -12.16 18.82 -18.63
C ILE A 25 -12.08 19.34 -17.19
N HIS A 26 -11.09 18.90 -16.41
CA HIS A 26 -10.87 19.33 -15.02
C HIS A 26 -10.52 20.82 -14.92
N GLU A 27 -9.64 21.30 -15.81
CA GLU A 27 -9.24 22.71 -15.94
C GLU A 27 -10.35 23.60 -16.54
N ARG A 28 -11.54 23.03 -16.83
CA ARG A 28 -12.69 23.69 -17.49
C ARG A 28 -12.38 24.31 -18.86
N LEU A 29 -11.30 23.87 -19.52
CA LEU A 29 -11.00 24.23 -20.91
C LEU A 29 -11.92 23.49 -21.89
N LEU A 30 -12.40 22.31 -21.50
CA LEU A 30 -13.51 21.62 -22.14
C LEU A 30 -14.72 21.65 -21.17
N THR A 31 -15.67 22.55 -21.41
CA THR A 31 -16.83 22.70 -20.54
C THR A 31 -17.84 21.57 -20.74
N PRO A 32 -18.63 21.21 -19.72
CA PRO A 32 -19.77 20.32 -19.84
C PRO A 32 -20.64 20.62 -21.07
N GLY A 33 -21.09 19.57 -21.76
CA GLY A 33 -21.91 19.69 -22.97
C GLY A 33 -21.14 20.01 -24.24
N MET A 34 -19.84 20.35 -24.18
CA MET A 34 -19.03 20.53 -25.38
C MET A 34 -18.88 19.21 -26.15
N LYS A 35 -19.05 19.29 -27.46
CA LYS A 35 -18.82 18.17 -28.37
C LYS A 35 -17.32 17.96 -28.54
N LEU A 36 -16.83 16.76 -28.20
CA LEU A 36 -15.47 16.35 -28.47
C LEU A 36 -15.27 16.15 -29.99
N PRO A 37 -14.05 16.36 -30.52
CA PRO A 37 -13.75 16.11 -31.92
C PRO A 37 -14.10 14.66 -32.31
N ALA A 38 -14.54 14.46 -33.56
CA ALA A 38 -14.78 13.10 -34.05
C ALA A 38 -13.50 12.26 -33.98
N THR A 39 -13.61 10.97 -33.67
CA THR A 39 -12.45 10.06 -33.51
C THR A 39 -11.51 10.07 -34.72
N ARG A 40 -12.06 10.18 -35.94
CA ARG A 40 -11.30 10.30 -37.19
C ARG A 40 -10.51 11.60 -37.28
N GLU A 41 -11.09 12.70 -36.84
CA GLU A 41 -10.46 14.02 -36.94
C GLU A 41 -9.36 14.17 -35.89
N LEU A 42 -9.60 13.73 -34.66
CA LEU A 42 -8.57 13.74 -33.62
C LEU A 42 -7.41 12.79 -33.96
N ALA A 43 -7.70 11.62 -34.53
CA ALA A 43 -6.65 10.70 -34.98
C ALA A 43 -5.76 11.32 -36.07
N ARG A 44 -6.36 12.05 -37.02
CA ARG A 44 -5.64 12.78 -38.07
C ARG A 44 -4.76 13.90 -37.50
N GLN A 45 -5.27 14.66 -36.54
CA GLN A 45 -4.52 15.73 -35.88
C GLN A 45 -3.33 15.22 -35.06
N LEU A 46 -3.47 14.06 -34.42
CA LEU A 46 -2.42 13.47 -33.57
C LEU A 46 -1.49 12.50 -34.31
N GLY A 47 -1.78 12.19 -35.58
CA GLY A 47 -0.99 11.24 -36.37
C GLY A 47 -1.01 9.80 -35.80
N VAL A 48 -2.15 9.36 -35.26
CA VAL A 48 -2.34 8.03 -34.66
C VAL A 48 -3.44 7.23 -35.37
N ASN A 49 -3.50 5.93 -35.11
CA ASN A 49 -4.59 5.08 -35.62
C ASN A 49 -5.94 5.49 -34.97
N ARG A 50 -7.01 5.51 -35.77
CA ARG A 50 -8.39 5.75 -35.29
C ARG A 50 -8.76 4.88 -34.08
N GLY A 51 -8.34 3.60 -34.08
CA GLY A 51 -8.61 2.67 -32.98
C GLY A 51 -8.05 3.14 -31.64
N THR A 52 -6.90 3.81 -31.65
CA THR A 52 -6.27 4.37 -30.44
C THR A 52 -7.13 5.46 -29.79
N VAL A 53 -7.70 6.35 -30.62
CA VAL A 53 -8.59 7.42 -30.13
C VAL A 53 -9.94 6.84 -29.69
N ALA A 54 -10.45 5.83 -30.41
CA ALA A 54 -11.70 5.16 -30.03
C ALA A 54 -11.60 4.55 -28.62
N LEU A 55 -10.52 3.80 -28.34
CA LEU A 55 -10.26 3.24 -27.00
C LEU A 55 -10.16 4.33 -25.92
N ALA A 56 -9.51 5.46 -26.21
CA ALA A 56 -9.43 6.57 -25.27
C ALA A 56 -10.82 7.17 -24.96
N TYR A 57 -11.69 7.29 -25.97
CA TYR A 57 -13.04 7.82 -25.81
C TYR A 57 -13.97 6.83 -25.09
N GLU A 58 -13.84 5.53 -25.38
CA GLU A 58 -14.56 4.46 -24.67
C GLU A 58 -14.25 4.50 -23.18
N GLU A 59 -12.97 4.63 -22.81
CA GLU A 59 -12.55 4.74 -21.42
C GLU A 59 -13.02 6.06 -20.78
N LEU A 60 -12.98 7.18 -21.52
CA LEU A 60 -13.50 8.48 -21.06
C LEU A 60 -15.02 8.43 -20.78
N VAL A 61 -15.76 7.60 -21.53
CA VAL A 61 -17.19 7.35 -21.30
C VAL A 61 -17.38 6.40 -20.12
N ALA A 62 -16.60 5.33 -20.02
CA ALA A 62 -16.67 4.37 -18.92
C ALA A 62 -16.38 5.02 -17.54
N THR A 63 -15.44 5.96 -17.50
CA THR A 63 -15.09 6.75 -16.32
C THR A 63 -16.04 7.91 -16.04
N GLY A 64 -17.02 8.14 -16.91
CA GLY A 64 -18.07 9.16 -16.74
C GLY A 64 -17.64 10.59 -17.04
N TRP A 65 -16.47 10.81 -17.65
CA TRP A 65 -16.00 12.13 -18.09
C TRP A 65 -16.65 12.59 -19.41
N ALA A 66 -17.16 11.65 -20.20
CA ALA A 66 -17.90 11.92 -21.42
C ALA A 66 -19.15 11.04 -21.56
N ARG A 67 -20.07 11.45 -22.44
CA ARG A 67 -21.24 10.66 -22.86
C ARG A 67 -21.19 10.49 -24.37
N ALA A 68 -21.30 9.25 -24.83
CA ALA A 68 -21.47 8.95 -26.25
C ALA A 68 -22.96 8.95 -26.61
N HIS A 69 -23.33 9.68 -27.66
CA HIS A 69 -24.70 9.67 -28.19
C HIS A 69 -24.67 9.16 -29.63
N VAL A 70 -25.43 8.08 -29.88
CA VAL A 70 -25.50 7.42 -31.20
C VAL A 70 -25.88 8.44 -32.28
N GLY A 71 -25.05 8.55 -33.32
CA GLY A 71 -25.25 9.48 -34.44
C GLY A 71 -24.86 10.94 -34.18
N GLN A 72 -24.73 11.37 -32.92
CA GLN A 72 -24.46 12.78 -32.59
C GLN A 72 -23.02 13.05 -32.11
N GLY A 73 -22.29 12.01 -31.72
CA GLY A 73 -20.88 12.08 -31.30
C GLY A 73 -20.70 11.95 -29.79
N THR A 74 -19.52 12.33 -29.30
CA THR A 74 -19.16 12.26 -27.88
C THR A 74 -19.16 13.66 -27.29
N PHE A 75 -19.80 13.84 -26.14
CA PHE A 75 -19.94 15.12 -25.45
C PHE A 75 -19.33 15.02 -24.05
N VAL A 76 -18.72 16.10 -23.56
CA VAL A 76 -18.22 16.18 -22.18
C VAL A 76 -19.39 16.06 -21.21
N ALA A 77 -19.31 15.13 -20.28
CA ALA A 77 -20.39 14.89 -19.33
C ALA A 77 -20.55 16.10 -18.40
N GLU A 78 -21.79 16.50 -18.18
CA GLU A 78 -22.12 17.40 -17.08
C GLU A 78 -22.05 16.61 -15.78
N ARG A 79 -20.89 16.73 -15.14
CA ARG A 79 -20.69 16.28 -13.77
C ARG A 79 -21.02 17.47 -12.88
N PRO A 80 -21.87 17.32 -11.86
CA PRO A 80 -22.12 18.41 -10.92
C PRO A 80 -20.76 18.90 -10.46
N ALA A 81 -20.52 20.21 -10.60
CA ALA A 81 -19.27 20.81 -10.20
C ALA A 81 -18.94 20.31 -8.79
N SER A 82 -17.76 19.71 -8.62
CA SER A 82 -17.16 19.66 -7.29
C SER A 82 -16.77 21.10 -6.97
N GLY A 83 -17.78 21.86 -6.58
CA GLY A 83 -17.80 23.30 -6.48
C GLY A 83 -18.92 23.59 -5.51
N ALA A 84 -18.52 23.69 -4.24
CA ALA A 84 -19.23 24.25 -3.11
C ALA A 84 -20.49 25.05 -3.49
N ALA A 85 -21.63 24.37 -3.53
CA ALA A 85 -22.92 24.95 -3.22
C ALA A 85 -23.32 24.39 -1.85
N PRO A 86 -23.89 25.19 -0.94
CA PRO A 86 -24.36 24.70 0.34
C PRO A 86 -25.57 23.82 0.09
N VAL A 87 -25.32 22.53 -0.13
CA VAL A 87 -26.33 21.49 0.08
C VAL A 87 -26.81 21.68 1.52
N PRO A 88 -28.12 21.64 1.84
CA PRO A 88 -28.51 21.52 3.24
C PRO A 88 -27.83 20.25 3.76
N SER A 89 -26.82 20.46 4.62
CA SER A 89 -26.01 19.40 5.22
C SER A 89 -26.93 18.51 6.06
N SER A 90 -27.51 17.50 5.44
CA SER A 90 -28.12 16.37 6.15
C SER A 90 -27.69 15.02 5.58
N VAL A 91 -26.61 14.97 4.80
CA VAL A 91 -25.76 13.78 4.89
C VAL A 91 -24.97 14.03 6.17
N ALA A 92 -25.42 13.40 7.27
CA ALA A 92 -24.65 13.35 8.49
C ALA A 92 -23.20 13.09 8.11
N ALA A 93 -22.26 13.87 8.65
CA ALA A 93 -20.84 13.57 8.54
C ALA A 93 -20.67 12.05 8.74
N PRO A 94 -19.80 11.36 7.96
CA PRO A 94 -19.56 9.94 8.21
C PRO A 94 -19.36 9.82 9.71
N VAL A 95 -20.23 9.05 10.37
CA VAL A 95 -20.18 8.93 11.82
C VAL A 95 -18.84 8.27 12.09
N VAL A 96 -17.86 9.10 12.45
CA VAL A 96 -16.59 8.63 12.96
C VAL A 96 -16.97 8.06 14.31
N LEU A 97 -17.15 6.74 14.36
CA LEU A 97 -17.31 6.02 15.62
C LEU A 97 -16.02 6.26 16.39
N ASP A 98 -16.12 7.14 17.38
CA ASP A 98 -15.05 7.33 18.33
C ASP A 98 -15.02 6.12 19.28
N TRP A 99 -14.14 5.18 18.95
CA TRP A 99 -13.94 3.97 19.75
C TRP A 99 -13.12 4.24 21.02
N SER A 100 -12.51 5.43 21.17
CA SER A 100 -11.60 5.73 22.28
C SER A 100 -12.29 5.58 23.64
N GLY A 101 -13.56 5.97 23.73
CA GLY A 101 -14.39 5.83 24.93
C GLY A 101 -14.82 4.39 25.24
N LEU A 102 -14.69 3.47 24.29
CA LEU A 102 -15.02 2.05 24.47
C LEU A 102 -13.79 1.20 24.81
N PHE A 103 -12.58 1.74 24.63
CA PHE A 103 -11.35 1.05 25.01
C PHE A 103 -11.18 0.97 26.53
N SER A 104 -10.59 -0.12 26.99
CA SER A 104 -10.20 -0.25 28.39
C SER A 104 -9.16 0.80 28.77
N ARG A 105 -9.06 1.13 30.06
CA ARG A 105 -8.05 2.07 30.57
C ARG A 105 -6.62 1.68 30.13
N SER A 106 -6.29 0.39 30.16
CA SER A 106 -4.98 -0.10 29.70
C SER A 106 -4.77 0.14 28.21
N ALA A 107 -5.79 -0.06 27.38
CA ALA A 107 -5.71 0.20 25.95
C ALA A 107 -5.60 1.70 25.62
N GLN A 108 -6.25 2.56 26.40
CA GLN A 108 -6.12 4.02 26.27
C GLN A 108 -4.70 4.50 26.60
N ILE A 109 -4.08 3.94 27.65
CA ILE A 109 -2.68 4.26 28.01
C ILE A 109 -1.72 3.83 26.90
N LEU A 110 -1.86 2.59 26.40
CA LEU A 110 -1.05 2.09 25.29
C LEU A 110 -1.23 2.92 24.00
N GLY A 111 -2.47 3.35 23.71
CA GLY A 111 -2.76 4.20 22.55
C GLY A 111 -2.05 5.56 22.61
N ALA A 112 -1.99 6.18 23.79
CA ALA A 112 -1.28 7.45 23.97
C ALA A 112 0.24 7.31 23.74
N ASP A 113 0.82 6.16 24.07
CA ASP A 113 2.24 5.87 23.82
C ASP A 113 2.53 5.54 22.35
N ASP A 114 1.60 4.89 21.63
CA ASP A 114 1.70 4.65 20.19
C ASP A 114 1.62 5.96 19.39
N GLU A 115 0.76 6.90 19.78
CA GLU A 115 0.70 8.25 19.17
C GLU A 115 2.03 9.01 19.32
N ARG A 116 2.66 8.92 20.50
CA ARG A 116 4.00 9.48 20.74
C ARG A 116 5.08 8.80 19.90
N SER A 117 4.99 7.49 19.75
CA SER A 117 5.94 6.71 18.94
C SER A 117 5.80 7.00 17.45
N ARG A 118 4.58 7.21 16.94
CA ARG A 118 4.32 7.63 15.54
C ARG A 118 4.80 9.03 15.23
N ALA A 119 4.81 9.93 16.21
CA ALA A 119 5.44 11.25 16.06
C ALA A 119 6.95 11.12 15.79
N VAL A 120 7.58 10.01 16.20
CA VAL A 120 8.90 9.59 15.72
C VAL A 120 8.72 8.79 14.43
N THR A 121 8.17 9.42 13.39
CA THR A 121 7.99 8.75 12.10
C THR A 121 9.38 8.44 11.53
N PRO A 122 9.67 7.18 11.15
CA PRO A 122 10.89 6.88 10.41
C PRO A 122 10.83 7.67 9.11
N ILE A 123 11.66 8.69 8.97
CA ILE A 123 11.83 9.39 7.71
C ILE A 123 12.42 8.33 6.77
N PRO A 124 11.70 7.89 5.72
CA PRO A 124 12.31 7.02 4.73
C PRO A 124 13.58 7.71 4.25
N SER A 125 14.67 6.98 4.12
CA SER A 125 15.89 7.47 3.48
C SER A 125 15.60 7.75 2.01
N SER A 126 14.83 8.81 1.73
CA SER A 126 14.97 9.54 0.48
C SER A 126 16.44 9.93 0.42
N GLY A 127 17.13 9.64 -0.67
CA GLY A 127 18.60 9.79 -0.77
C GLY A 127 19.16 11.19 -0.44
N ALA A 128 18.32 12.15 -0.06
CA ALA A 128 18.67 13.46 0.46
C ALA A 128 18.91 13.50 1.99
N VAL A 129 18.52 12.48 2.76
CA VAL A 129 18.64 12.49 4.23
C VAL A 129 19.28 11.21 4.76
N VAL A 130 20.42 11.36 5.43
CA VAL A 130 21.05 10.29 6.22
C VAL A 130 20.43 10.30 7.61
N SER A 131 19.64 9.29 7.94
CA SER A 131 19.03 9.15 9.27
C SER A 131 20.02 8.49 10.23
N PHE A 132 20.45 9.25 11.26
CA PHE A 132 21.12 8.69 12.44
C PHE A 132 20.12 8.22 13.52
N ALA A 133 18.82 8.44 13.28
CA ALA A 133 17.74 8.09 14.20
C ALA A 133 17.11 6.74 13.80
N GLY A 134 16.72 5.95 14.81
CA GLY A 134 15.82 4.80 14.64
C GLY A 134 16.45 3.41 14.72
N GLY A 135 17.79 3.28 14.75
CA GLY A 135 18.46 1.98 14.92
C GLY A 135 18.14 0.95 13.83
N MET A 136 17.58 1.39 12.70
CA MET A 136 17.14 0.51 11.61
C MET A 136 18.35 0.13 10.74
N PRO A 137 18.52 -1.16 10.41
CA PRO A 137 19.59 -1.59 9.51
C PRO A 137 19.35 -1.07 8.09
N ASP A 138 20.43 -0.80 7.35
CA ASP A 138 20.37 -0.44 5.94
C ASP A 138 19.75 -1.59 5.12
N SER A 139 18.64 -1.32 4.44
CA SER A 139 17.95 -2.29 3.59
C SER A 139 18.82 -2.81 2.43
N GLY A 140 19.81 -2.04 1.98
CA GLY A 140 20.75 -2.43 0.93
C GLY A 140 21.73 -3.53 1.35
N LEU A 141 21.91 -3.76 2.65
CA LEU A 141 22.79 -4.81 3.18
C LEU A 141 22.10 -6.18 3.27
N PHE A 142 20.77 -6.24 3.15
CA PHE A 142 20.06 -7.50 3.24
C PHE A 142 20.29 -8.34 1.96
N PRO A 143 20.71 -9.61 2.08
CA PRO A 143 21.05 -10.44 0.91
C PRO A 143 19.81 -11.02 0.24
N THR A 144 18.99 -10.15 -0.38
CA THR A 144 17.67 -10.47 -0.95
C THR A 144 17.70 -11.66 -1.91
N GLU A 145 18.68 -11.73 -2.81
CA GLU A 145 18.78 -12.85 -3.77
C GLU A 145 19.13 -14.19 -3.11
N ALA A 146 20.00 -14.17 -2.10
CA ALA A 146 20.32 -15.38 -1.35
C ALA A 146 19.10 -15.86 -0.56
N PHE A 147 18.41 -14.93 0.11
CA PHE A 147 17.18 -15.22 0.84
C PHE A 147 16.09 -15.81 -0.06
N ARG A 148 15.87 -15.20 -1.24
CA ARG A 148 14.92 -15.71 -2.25
C ARG A 148 15.25 -17.13 -2.70
N ARG A 149 16.52 -17.44 -2.94
CA ARG A 149 16.94 -18.80 -3.33
C ARG A 149 16.63 -19.82 -2.24
N VAL A 150 16.94 -19.51 -0.98
CA VAL A 150 16.67 -20.39 0.16
C VAL A 150 15.17 -20.57 0.37
N LEU A 151 14.39 -19.49 0.35
CA LEU A 151 12.93 -19.57 0.49
C LEU A 151 12.31 -20.48 -0.58
N ASN A 152 12.71 -20.31 -1.84
CA ASN A 152 12.24 -21.15 -2.94
C ASN A 152 12.66 -22.63 -2.79
N GLN A 153 13.84 -22.88 -2.22
CA GLN A 153 14.29 -24.24 -1.94
C GLN A 153 13.42 -24.89 -0.86
N VAL A 154 13.22 -24.21 0.27
CA VAL A 154 12.40 -24.71 1.39
C VAL A 154 10.96 -24.98 0.96
N ILE A 155 10.36 -24.09 0.17
CA ILE A 155 9.01 -24.29 -0.38
C ILE A 155 8.94 -25.53 -1.28
N ARG A 156 9.97 -25.77 -2.11
CA ARG A 156 10.03 -26.98 -2.96
C ARG A 156 10.18 -28.25 -2.14
N ASP A 157 11.01 -28.22 -1.11
CA ASP A 157 11.38 -29.41 -0.34
C ASP A 157 10.29 -29.81 0.67
N GLU A 158 9.66 -28.84 1.34
CA GLU A 158 8.65 -29.10 2.39
C GLU A 158 7.20 -28.91 1.92
N GLY A 159 6.99 -28.18 0.83
CA GLY A 159 5.69 -28.07 0.17
C GLY A 159 4.56 -27.62 1.11
N PRO A 160 3.37 -28.24 1.03
CA PRO A 160 2.20 -27.85 1.82
C PRO A 160 2.39 -27.97 3.34
N ALA A 161 3.28 -28.83 3.80
CA ALA A 161 3.55 -29.01 5.23
C ALA A 161 4.16 -27.75 5.86
N LEU A 162 4.90 -26.95 5.07
CA LEU A 162 5.47 -25.67 5.48
C LEU A 162 4.38 -24.64 5.86
N LEU A 163 3.20 -24.77 5.27
CA LEU A 163 2.12 -23.79 5.37
C LEU A 163 1.08 -24.16 6.44
N GLN A 164 1.39 -25.14 7.28
CA GLN A 164 0.53 -25.58 8.38
C GLN A 164 0.95 -24.95 9.71
N TYR A 165 0.06 -25.05 10.70
CA TYR A 165 0.37 -24.64 12.05
C TYR A 165 1.48 -25.51 12.65
N TYR A 166 2.44 -24.85 13.29
CA TYR A 166 3.54 -25.49 14.00
C TYR A 166 3.25 -25.62 15.50
N PRO A 167 4.01 -26.47 16.23
CA PRO A 167 3.95 -26.51 17.68
C PRO A 167 4.16 -25.12 18.29
N ALA A 168 3.60 -24.88 19.47
CA ALA A 168 3.67 -23.58 20.16
C ALA A 168 5.11 -23.05 20.34
N GLY A 169 6.11 -23.96 20.43
CA GLY A 169 7.54 -23.62 20.49
C GLY A 169 8.14 -23.05 19.20
N GLY A 170 7.43 -23.14 18.07
CA GLY A 170 7.90 -22.77 16.74
C GLY A 170 8.44 -23.94 15.92
N TYR A 171 8.97 -23.62 14.74
CA TYR A 171 9.42 -24.58 13.74
C TYR A 171 10.58 -25.47 14.27
N PRO A 172 10.39 -26.81 14.41
CA PRO A 172 11.36 -27.66 15.10
C PRO A 172 12.78 -27.69 14.48
N PRO A 173 12.95 -27.72 13.15
CA PRO A 173 14.29 -27.65 12.54
C PRO A 173 15.03 -26.35 12.87
N LEU A 174 14.34 -25.21 12.94
CA LEU A 174 14.93 -23.95 13.38
C LEU A 174 15.39 -24.00 14.84
N ARG A 175 14.59 -24.60 15.73
CA ARG A 175 14.96 -24.75 17.15
C ARG A 175 16.22 -25.60 17.33
N ARG A 176 16.36 -26.70 16.59
CA ARG A 176 17.58 -27.53 16.59
C ARG A 176 18.81 -26.80 16.02
N TYR A 177 18.60 -26.00 14.97
CA TYR A 177 19.66 -25.16 14.45
C TYR A 177 20.12 -24.14 15.51
N LEU A 178 19.16 -23.46 16.15
CA LEU A 178 19.45 -22.44 17.16
C LEU A 178 20.13 -23.01 18.40
N SER A 179 19.74 -24.20 18.89
CA SER A 179 20.42 -24.85 20.01
C SER A 179 21.91 -25.06 19.74
N THR A 180 22.28 -25.36 18.48
CA THR A 180 23.68 -25.50 18.06
C THR A 180 24.34 -24.15 17.85
N TYR A 181 23.62 -23.19 17.26
CA TYR A 181 24.11 -21.85 16.97
C TYR A 181 24.47 -21.07 18.25
N LEU A 182 23.65 -21.20 19.29
CA LEU A 182 23.81 -20.52 20.58
C LEU A 182 25.09 -20.95 21.34
N LEU A 183 25.60 -22.17 21.10
CA LEU A 183 26.88 -22.62 21.66
C LEU A 183 28.05 -21.72 21.25
N ARG A 184 27.97 -21.05 20.09
CA ARG A 184 28.99 -20.07 19.64
C ARG A 184 29.10 -18.86 20.57
N PHE A 185 28.06 -18.60 21.34
CA PHE A 185 28.00 -17.54 22.34
C PHE A 185 28.17 -18.09 23.77
N GLY A 186 28.53 -19.36 23.92
CA GLY A 186 28.65 -20.03 25.22
C GLY A 186 27.31 -20.32 25.91
N LEU A 187 26.21 -20.29 25.16
CA LEU A 187 24.86 -20.54 25.67
C LEU A 187 24.43 -21.97 25.34
N GLU A 188 24.24 -22.79 26.38
CA GLU A 188 23.66 -24.13 26.27
C GLU A 188 22.15 -24.04 26.44
N ALA A 189 21.40 -24.39 25.38
CA ALA A 189 19.94 -24.46 25.40
C ALA A 189 19.47 -25.65 24.57
N ARG A 190 18.65 -26.53 25.16
CA ARG A 190 18.02 -27.64 24.44
C ARG A 190 16.95 -27.10 23.49
N PRO A 191 16.66 -27.76 22.36
CA PRO A 191 15.61 -27.31 21.44
C PRO A 191 14.29 -27.03 22.14
N GLU A 192 13.93 -27.82 23.16
CA GLU A 192 12.71 -27.71 23.96
C GLU A 192 12.64 -26.42 24.80
N GLU A 193 13.79 -25.84 25.13
CA GLU A 193 13.94 -24.62 25.92
C GLU A 193 13.93 -23.36 25.05
N ILE A 194 13.90 -23.51 23.72
CA ILE A 194 13.87 -22.41 22.75
C ILE A 194 12.43 -22.17 22.30
N LEU A 195 11.95 -20.93 22.46
CA LEU A 195 10.67 -20.44 21.96
C LEU A 195 10.89 -19.39 20.87
N ILE A 196 10.31 -19.60 19.69
CA ILE A 196 10.37 -18.62 18.58
C ILE A 196 9.24 -17.59 18.75
N VAL A 197 9.59 -16.30 18.72
CA VAL A 197 8.67 -15.16 18.85
C VAL A 197 8.82 -14.19 17.68
N ASN A 198 7.82 -13.33 17.44
CA ASN A 198 7.79 -12.32 16.38
C ASN A 198 8.58 -11.03 16.73
N GLY A 199 9.36 -11.04 17.80
CA GLY A 199 10.17 -9.91 18.22
C GLY A 199 10.43 -9.90 19.72
N SER A 200 11.38 -9.05 20.15
CA SER A 200 11.77 -8.95 21.56
C SER A 200 10.62 -8.49 22.47
N GLN A 201 9.76 -7.58 21.99
CA GLN A 201 8.60 -7.11 22.76
C GLN A 201 7.62 -8.24 23.09
N GLN A 202 7.35 -9.15 22.14
CA GLN A 202 6.52 -10.33 22.42
C GLN A 202 7.21 -11.25 23.43
N GLY A 203 8.53 -11.42 23.33
CA GLY A 203 9.32 -12.20 24.30
C GLY A 203 9.20 -11.64 25.71
N PHE A 204 9.36 -10.32 25.88
CA PHE A 204 9.23 -9.66 27.18
C PHE A 204 7.81 -9.73 27.74
N ASP A 205 6.77 -9.54 26.92
CA ASP A 205 5.38 -9.70 27.35
C ASP A 205 5.11 -11.12 27.85
N LEU A 206 5.60 -12.14 27.14
CA LEU A 206 5.46 -13.53 27.59
C LEU A 206 6.20 -13.80 28.90
N ILE A 207 7.44 -13.32 29.03
CA ILE A 207 8.22 -13.44 30.28
C ILE A 207 7.45 -12.78 31.42
N ALA A 208 6.98 -11.55 31.22
CA ALA A 208 6.27 -10.81 32.26
C ALA A 208 4.98 -11.52 32.69
N ARG A 209 4.19 -12.04 31.73
CA ARG A 209 2.94 -12.75 32.05
C ARG A 209 3.12 -14.13 32.67
N THR A 210 4.31 -14.73 32.55
CA THR A 210 4.55 -16.11 33.00
C THR A 210 5.40 -16.20 34.25
N LEU A 211 6.29 -15.22 34.49
CA LEU A 211 7.31 -15.28 35.54
C LEU A 211 7.23 -14.12 36.55
N ILE A 212 6.33 -13.16 36.39
CA ILE A 212 6.24 -11.97 37.25
C ILE A 212 4.83 -11.87 37.85
N ASP A 213 4.76 -11.75 39.17
CA ASP A 213 3.54 -11.49 39.92
C ASP A 213 3.46 -10.02 40.39
N PRO A 214 2.24 -9.48 40.63
CA PRO A 214 2.10 -8.15 41.21
C PRO A 214 2.81 -8.02 42.57
N GLY A 215 3.79 -7.11 42.65
CA GLY A 215 4.59 -6.88 43.85
C GLY A 215 6.03 -7.39 43.75
N ASP A 216 6.36 -8.13 42.69
CA ASP A 216 7.75 -8.50 42.40
C ASP A 216 8.61 -7.28 42.05
N PHE A 217 9.90 -7.36 42.36
CA PHE A 217 10.89 -6.35 41.99
C PHE A 217 11.58 -6.75 40.68
N VAL A 218 11.58 -5.84 39.70
CA VAL A 218 12.10 -6.04 38.33
C VAL A 218 13.15 -5.00 38.00
#